data_AF-A0A5C8ZIB5-F1
#
_entry.id   AF-A0A5C8ZIB5-F1
#
_cell.length_a   1.000
_cell.length_b   1.000
_cell.length_c   1.000
_cell.angle_alpha   90.00
_cell.angle_beta   90.00
_cell.angle_gamma   90.00
#
_symmetry.space_group_name_H-M   'P 1'
#
loop_
_entity.id
_entity.type
_entity.pdbx_description
1 polymer ?
#
loop_
_entity_poly.entity_id
_entity_poly.type
_entity_poly.pdbx_seq_one_letter_code
_entity_poly.pdbx_strand_id
1 'polypeptide(L)'
;MAGARAGTAVRALVTHSPQSGTLPAALRAGATVAAPLGLLVALERTDLALYAAFGAFTAVYGRRPDGSADPRVQLRLAVVLVAAVATGVAVSLSGAGAWLAVVVTAAWAALAAHLSDRQGWRPPGPLFCVFAVGACSAVPVGGAVSGAVDVAVAAVAAVGTALGTAAFALALTAASGPLVRRLARRRASSDSSTSTRTGTGPAAPGPAARPVTPAAPGAHATSAARSTLTARPALRRRVQVVRCAAAVAVAGALGVATTSEHPYWAAVAAVAPLTALTLSSQLVRAAHRVLGTLAGLGVAAVLLSLPLPTVAVVAVAAVLQVLAELLVVRHYGAAMLVITPLALLMGQLAHPVPVPALLADRGVETLLGVAVGVVVVLLTRPRRPAHVGAGG
;
A
#
# COMPACT_ATOMS: atom_id res chain seq x y z
N MET A 1 -9.18 27.87 -21.70
CA MET A 1 -9.39 27.45 -20.28
C MET A 1 -8.76 26.11 -19.88
N ALA A 2 -8.27 25.26 -20.80
CA ALA A 2 -7.60 23.98 -20.46
C ALA A 2 -6.16 24.14 -19.91
N GLY A 3 -5.39 25.13 -20.41
CA GLY A 3 -4.00 25.37 -19.98
C GLY A 3 -3.83 25.82 -18.53
N ALA A 4 -4.78 26.61 -18.00
CA ALA A 4 -4.75 27.09 -16.60
C ALA A 4 -5.00 25.96 -15.58
N ARG A 5 -5.74 24.91 -15.97
CA ARG A 5 -5.97 23.71 -15.14
C ARG A 5 -4.77 22.76 -15.15
N ALA A 6 -4.03 22.68 -16.26
CA ALA A 6 -2.78 21.93 -16.33
C ALA A 6 -1.68 22.60 -15.49
N GLY A 7 -1.56 23.93 -15.57
CA GLY A 7 -0.60 24.70 -14.76
C GLY A 7 -0.85 24.61 -13.26
N THR A 8 -2.11 24.57 -12.82
CA THR A 8 -2.46 24.37 -11.40
C THR A 8 -2.25 22.94 -10.93
N ALA A 9 -2.43 21.92 -11.78
CA ALA A 9 -2.09 20.53 -11.46
C ALA A 9 -0.57 20.30 -11.33
N VAL A 10 0.24 20.92 -12.19
CA VAL A 10 1.71 20.89 -12.11
C VAL A 10 2.22 21.73 -10.94
N ARG A 11 1.60 22.89 -10.65
CA ARG A 11 1.95 23.69 -9.48
C ARG A 11 1.56 22.96 -8.17
N ALA A 12 0.44 22.24 -8.15
CA ALA A 12 0.07 21.35 -7.05
C ALA A 12 1.01 20.13 -6.89
N LEU A 13 1.70 19.72 -7.97
CA LEU A 13 2.78 18.72 -7.93
C LEU A 13 4.09 19.28 -7.33
N VAL A 14 4.24 20.60 -7.19
CA VAL A 14 5.47 21.24 -6.69
C VAL A 14 5.26 21.97 -5.35
N THR A 15 4.02 22.35 -5.01
CA THR A 15 3.72 23.03 -3.75
C THR A 15 3.90 22.09 -2.56
N HIS A 16 5.03 22.30 -1.87
CA HIS A 16 5.39 21.66 -0.63
C HIS A 16 4.48 22.15 0.50
N SER A 17 3.55 21.30 0.93
CA SER A 17 2.93 21.45 2.25
C SER A 17 3.64 20.50 3.22
N PRO A 18 4.42 21.00 4.18
CA PRO A 18 5.01 20.15 5.22
C PRO A 18 3.87 19.57 6.05
N GLN A 19 3.44 18.34 5.75
CA GLN A 19 2.58 17.61 6.67
C GLN A 19 3.42 17.26 7.89
N SER A 20 3.14 17.97 8.99
CA SER A 20 3.68 17.69 10.31
C SER A 20 3.47 16.20 10.65
N GLY A 21 4.47 15.57 11.29
CA GLY A 21 4.37 14.17 11.74
C GLY A 21 4.77 13.08 10.72
N THR A 22 5.19 13.43 9.50
CA THR A 22 5.61 12.44 8.48
C THR A 22 6.96 11.77 8.79
N LEU A 23 7.95 12.51 9.29
CA LEU A 23 9.29 11.97 9.56
C LEU A 23 9.32 10.87 10.65
N PRO A 24 8.66 11.02 11.82
CA PRO A 24 8.67 9.96 12.83
C PRO A 24 8.03 8.65 12.34
N ALA A 25 6.98 8.74 11.53
CA ALA A 25 6.36 7.57 10.93
C ALA A 25 7.30 6.88 9.93
N ALA A 26 7.99 7.67 9.10
CA ALA A 26 8.97 7.16 8.14
C ALA A 26 10.17 6.49 8.81
N LEU A 27 10.76 7.12 9.84
CA LEU A 27 11.87 6.54 10.61
C LEU A 27 11.44 5.24 11.30
N ARG A 28 10.22 5.20 11.85
CA ARG A 28 9.66 3.97 12.43
C ARG A 28 9.54 2.88 11.37
N ALA A 29 8.99 3.17 10.20
CA ALA A 29 8.87 2.21 9.09
C ALA A 29 10.25 1.69 8.63
N GLY A 30 11.24 2.58 8.52
CA GLY A 30 12.63 2.20 8.24
C GLY A 30 13.22 1.28 9.29
N ALA A 31 13.07 1.61 10.58
CA ALA A 31 13.56 0.79 11.69
C ALA A 31 12.89 -0.59 11.75
N THR A 32 11.59 -0.69 11.41
CA THR A 32 10.89 -1.98 11.33
C THR A 32 11.33 -2.87 10.18
N VAL A 33 12.00 -2.32 9.17
CA VAL A 33 12.64 -3.09 8.10
C VAL A 33 14.10 -3.39 8.49
N ALA A 34 14.84 -2.39 8.95
CA ALA A 34 16.27 -2.51 9.26
C ALA A 34 16.56 -3.53 10.36
N ALA A 35 15.86 -3.48 11.49
CA ALA A 35 16.19 -4.31 12.65
C ALA A 35 15.95 -5.82 12.41
N PRO A 36 14.77 -6.26 11.90
CA PRO A 36 14.55 -7.67 11.59
C PRO A 36 15.47 -8.18 10.49
N LEU A 37 15.70 -7.41 9.43
CA LEU A 37 16.61 -7.83 8.36
C LEU A 37 18.06 -7.89 8.84
N GLY A 38 18.50 -6.94 9.66
CA GLY A 38 19.83 -6.97 10.28
C GLY A 38 20.01 -8.20 11.17
N LEU A 39 18.97 -8.56 11.93
CA LEU A 39 18.96 -9.81 12.70
C LEU A 39 19.05 -11.04 11.80
N LEU A 40 18.29 -11.09 10.70
CA LEU A 40 18.37 -12.20 9.75
C LEU A 40 19.74 -12.30 9.06
N VAL A 41 20.39 -11.18 8.77
CA VAL A 41 21.77 -11.17 8.26
C VAL A 41 22.74 -11.71 9.31
N ALA A 42 22.60 -11.31 10.58
CA ALA A 42 23.43 -11.83 11.67
C ALA A 42 23.22 -13.33 11.94
N LEU A 43 22.02 -13.84 11.66
CA LEU A 43 21.68 -15.25 11.77
C LEU A 43 21.95 -16.05 10.49
N GLU A 44 22.44 -15.41 9.42
CA GLU A 44 22.61 -16.00 8.08
C GLU A 44 21.31 -16.60 7.50
N ARG A 45 20.15 -16.07 7.92
CA ARG A 45 18.80 -16.50 7.50
C ARG A 45 18.12 -15.48 6.58
N THR A 46 18.85 -15.04 5.56
CA THR A 46 18.33 -14.09 4.57
C THR A 46 17.23 -14.67 3.69
N ASP A 47 17.11 -16.00 3.62
CA ASP A 47 15.97 -16.73 3.06
C ASP A 47 14.62 -16.28 3.66
N LEU A 48 14.62 -15.80 4.92
CA LEU A 48 13.42 -15.33 5.60
C LEU A 48 13.12 -13.84 5.39
N ALA A 49 13.98 -13.11 4.66
CA ALA A 49 13.90 -11.66 4.51
C ALA A 49 12.57 -11.19 3.90
N LEU A 50 12.05 -11.93 2.92
CA LEU A 50 10.76 -11.63 2.29
C LEU A 50 9.61 -11.64 3.32
N TYR A 51 9.57 -12.64 4.21
CA TYR A 51 8.53 -12.77 5.23
C TYR A 51 8.66 -11.67 6.29
N ALA A 52 9.89 -11.30 6.67
CA ALA A 52 10.14 -10.16 7.56
C ALA A 52 9.62 -8.86 6.96
N ALA A 53 9.87 -8.61 5.68
CA ALA A 53 9.41 -7.40 4.99
C ALA A 53 7.87 -7.26 5.03
N PHE A 54 7.13 -8.36 4.86
CA PHE A 54 5.66 -8.33 4.98
C PHE A 54 5.18 -8.06 6.40
N GLY A 55 5.85 -8.62 7.41
CA GLY A 55 5.59 -8.27 8.81
C GLY A 55 5.82 -6.77 9.08
N ALA A 56 6.86 -6.19 8.48
CA ALA A 56 7.23 -4.79 8.66
C ALA A 56 6.19 -3.82 8.06
N PHE A 57 5.47 -4.21 7.00
CA PHE A 57 4.40 -3.40 6.42
C PHE A 57 3.25 -3.11 7.40
N THR A 58 3.13 -3.84 8.50
CA THR A 58 2.24 -3.49 9.61
C THR A 58 2.47 -2.04 10.10
N ALA A 59 3.72 -1.58 10.12
CA ALA A 59 4.10 -0.25 10.60
C ALA A 59 3.59 0.92 9.73
N VAL A 60 3.29 0.64 8.46
CA VAL A 60 2.81 1.61 7.46
C VAL A 60 1.37 2.02 7.73
N TYR A 61 0.61 1.17 8.41
CA TYR A 61 -0.81 1.39 8.62
C TYR A 61 -1.14 2.13 9.93
N GLY A 62 -2.37 2.67 9.97
CA GLY A 62 -2.93 3.28 11.18
C GLY A 62 -2.37 4.67 11.48
N ARG A 63 -1.69 5.30 10.52
CA ARG A 63 -1.07 6.63 10.69
C ARG A 63 -2.11 7.71 11.02
N ARG A 64 -1.83 8.46 12.07
CA ARG A 64 -2.60 9.63 12.52
C ARG A 64 -1.95 10.94 12.04
N PRO A 65 -2.69 12.07 12.02
CA PRO A 65 -2.16 13.36 11.57
C PRO A 65 -0.95 13.87 12.37
N ASP A 66 -0.86 13.49 13.66
CA ASP A 66 0.25 13.87 14.54
C ASP A 66 1.54 13.03 14.31
N GLY A 67 1.51 12.08 13.38
CA GLY A 67 2.60 11.14 13.11
C GLY A 67 2.61 9.90 14.02
N SER A 68 1.75 9.87 15.05
CA SER A 68 1.52 8.64 15.80
C SER A 68 0.77 7.61 14.94
N ALA A 69 0.72 6.36 15.39
CA ALA A 69 -0.13 5.35 14.77
C ALA A 69 -1.11 4.77 15.78
N ASP A 70 -2.23 4.27 15.27
CA ASP A 70 -3.24 3.59 16.06
C ASP A 70 -2.87 2.10 16.27
N PRO A 71 -2.51 1.70 17.49
CA PRO A 71 -2.08 0.33 17.75
C PRO A 71 -3.20 -0.69 17.53
N ARG A 72 -4.47 -0.31 17.69
CA ARG A 72 -5.60 -1.23 17.45
C ARG A 72 -5.77 -1.50 15.97
N VAL A 73 -5.58 -0.47 15.12
CA VAL A 73 -5.63 -0.63 13.67
C VAL A 73 -4.44 -1.45 13.18
N GLN A 74 -3.23 -1.17 13.70
CA GLN A 74 -2.04 -1.95 13.36
C GLN A 74 -2.16 -3.41 13.81
N LEU A 75 -2.71 -3.70 15.00
CA LEU A 75 -2.89 -5.08 15.45
C LEU A 75 -3.83 -5.86 14.51
N ARG A 76 -4.96 -5.27 14.11
CA ARG A 76 -5.88 -5.89 13.15
C ARG A 76 -5.19 -6.18 11.82
N LEU A 77 -4.34 -5.27 11.37
CA LEU A 77 -3.61 -5.41 10.11
C LEU A 77 -2.43 -6.37 10.19
N ALA A 78 -1.78 -6.48 11.34
CA ALA A 78 -0.80 -7.52 11.62
C ALA A 78 -1.44 -8.90 11.45
N VAL A 79 -2.61 -9.13 12.05
CA VAL A 79 -3.34 -10.40 11.91
C VAL A 79 -3.67 -10.69 10.45
N VAL A 80 -4.18 -9.71 9.71
CA VAL A 80 -4.54 -9.86 8.30
C VAL A 80 -3.30 -10.14 7.42
N LEU A 81 -2.21 -9.40 7.61
CA LEU A 81 -0.98 -9.58 6.83
C LEU A 81 -0.28 -10.91 7.15
N VAL A 82 -0.19 -11.28 8.43
CA VAL A 82 0.37 -12.58 8.83
C VAL A 82 -0.48 -13.73 8.30
N ALA A 83 -1.81 -13.61 8.32
CA ALA A 83 -2.69 -14.61 7.71
C ALA A 83 -2.51 -14.70 6.18
N ALA A 84 -2.29 -13.56 5.51
CA ALA A 84 -1.98 -13.52 4.09
C ALA A 84 -0.64 -14.22 3.78
N VAL A 85 0.40 -13.97 4.59
CA VAL A 85 1.70 -14.67 4.49
C VAL A 85 1.53 -16.18 4.72
N ALA A 86 0.83 -16.58 5.78
CA ALA A 86 0.58 -17.99 6.08
C ALA A 86 -0.19 -18.69 4.95
N THR A 87 -1.15 -18.00 4.34
CA THR A 87 -1.87 -18.54 3.17
C THR A 87 -0.93 -18.72 1.98
N GLY A 88 -0.07 -17.74 1.68
CA GLY A 88 0.91 -17.86 0.60
C GLY A 88 1.90 -19.01 0.84
N VAL A 89 2.42 -19.13 2.06
CA VAL A 89 3.27 -20.27 2.48
C VAL A 89 2.53 -21.59 2.29
N ALA A 90 1.27 -21.71 2.71
CA ALA A 90 0.48 -22.93 2.53
C ALA A 90 0.27 -23.28 1.05
N VAL A 91 0.07 -22.29 0.17
CA VAL A 91 -0.01 -22.51 -1.28
C VAL A 91 1.33 -23.00 -1.83
N SER A 92 2.44 -22.38 -1.44
CA SER A 92 3.80 -22.81 -1.82
C SER A 92 4.06 -24.28 -1.44
N LEU A 93 3.63 -24.69 -0.23
CA LEU A 93 3.78 -26.07 0.26
C LEU A 93 2.87 -27.09 -0.43
N SER A 94 1.72 -26.66 -0.97
CA SER A 94 0.75 -27.58 -1.56
C SER A 94 1.23 -28.23 -2.86
N GLY A 95 2.31 -27.71 -3.47
CA GLY A 95 2.75 -28.11 -4.80
C GLY A 95 1.75 -27.73 -5.91
N ALA A 96 0.62 -27.11 -5.57
CA ALA A 96 -0.34 -26.65 -6.53
C ALA A 96 0.25 -25.47 -7.32
N GLY A 97 0.26 -25.61 -8.65
CA GLY A 97 0.92 -24.67 -9.54
C GLY A 97 0.34 -23.25 -9.47
N ALA A 98 0.96 -22.33 -10.22
CA ALA A 98 0.69 -20.90 -10.18
C ALA A 98 -0.80 -20.51 -10.33
N TRP A 99 -1.63 -21.36 -10.93
CA TRP A 99 -3.09 -21.18 -11.00
C TRP A 99 -3.77 -21.14 -9.63
N LEU A 100 -3.38 -21.99 -8.67
CA LEU A 100 -3.94 -21.91 -7.32
C LEU A 100 -3.56 -20.59 -6.66
N ALA A 101 -2.31 -20.16 -6.82
CA ALA A 101 -1.83 -18.88 -6.31
C ALA A 101 -2.67 -17.71 -6.87
N VAL A 102 -3.02 -17.72 -8.16
CA VAL A 102 -3.90 -16.71 -8.77
C VAL A 102 -5.28 -16.68 -8.10
N VAL A 103 -5.92 -17.85 -7.96
CA VAL A 103 -7.26 -17.97 -7.37
C VAL A 103 -7.27 -17.49 -5.92
N VAL A 104 -6.31 -17.97 -5.12
CA VAL A 104 -6.19 -17.61 -3.70
C VAL A 104 -5.86 -16.13 -3.54
N THR A 105 -4.98 -15.57 -4.38
CA THR A 105 -4.65 -14.14 -4.37
C THR A 105 -5.85 -13.28 -4.75
N ALA A 106 -6.68 -13.71 -5.70
CA ALA A 106 -7.92 -13.01 -6.08
C ALA A 106 -8.97 -13.04 -4.96
N ALA A 107 -9.11 -14.18 -4.27
CA ALA A 107 -9.97 -14.29 -3.09
C ALA A 107 -9.50 -13.35 -1.97
N TRP A 108 -8.19 -13.28 -1.73
CA TRP A 108 -7.59 -12.34 -0.78
C TRP A 108 -7.77 -10.88 -1.21
N ALA A 109 -7.71 -10.58 -2.51
CA ALA A 109 -7.99 -9.24 -3.03
C ALA A 109 -9.42 -8.81 -2.68
N ALA A 110 -10.40 -9.71 -2.83
CA ALA A 110 -11.79 -9.47 -2.47
C ALA A 110 -11.94 -9.25 -0.94
N LEU A 111 -11.39 -10.17 -0.15
CA LEU A 111 -11.47 -10.14 1.31
C LEU A 111 -10.82 -8.87 1.87
N ALA A 112 -9.59 -8.56 1.46
CA ALA A 112 -8.86 -7.40 1.95
C ALA A 112 -9.49 -6.07 1.49
N ALA A 113 -10.07 -6.00 0.27
CA ALA A 113 -10.83 -4.83 -0.15
C ALA A 113 -12.07 -4.62 0.74
N HIS A 114 -12.78 -5.69 1.04
CA HIS A 114 -13.95 -5.66 1.91
C HIS A 114 -13.61 -5.25 3.36
N LEU A 115 -12.55 -5.84 3.92
CA LEU A 115 -12.06 -5.50 5.25
C LEU A 115 -11.56 -4.06 5.31
N SER A 116 -10.81 -3.61 4.29
CA SER A 116 -10.36 -2.22 4.15
C SER A 116 -11.52 -1.25 4.20
N ASP A 117 -12.58 -1.50 3.43
CA ASP A 117 -13.74 -0.64 3.39
C ASP A 117 -14.48 -0.62 4.74
N ARG A 118 -14.63 -1.78 5.38
CA ARG A 118 -15.31 -1.89 6.69
C ARG A 118 -14.53 -1.24 7.83
N GLN A 119 -13.21 -1.33 7.81
CA GLN A 119 -12.35 -0.87 8.90
C GLN A 119 -11.70 0.50 8.64
N GLY A 120 -11.87 1.06 7.44
CA GLY A 120 -11.34 2.37 7.07
C GLY A 120 -9.81 2.40 7.04
N TRP A 121 -9.17 1.38 6.46
CA TRP A 121 -7.71 1.27 6.44
C TRP A 121 -7.05 2.46 5.75
N ARG A 122 -5.86 2.82 6.25
CA ARG A 122 -4.99 3.84 5.68
C ARG A 122 -3.56 3.28 5.65
N PRO A 123 -2.99 3.01 4.46
CA PRO A 123 -3.57 3.17 3.12
C PRO A 123 -4.78 2.24 2.82
N PRO A 124 -5.67 2.62 1.87
CA PRO A 124 -6.86 1.82 1.54
C PRO A 124 -6.59 0.73 0.50
N GLY A 125 -7.35 -0.35 0.62
CA GLY A 125 -7.49 -1.44 -0.35
C GLY A 125 -6.58 -2.64 -0.07
N PRO A 126 -6.53 -3.59 -1.02
CA PRO A 126 -5.95 -4.91 -0.76
C PRO A 126 -4.48 -5.06 -1.17
N LEU A 127 -3.80 -3.99 -1.60
CA LEU A 127 -2.51 -4.06 -2.30
C LEU A 127 -1.46 -4.90 -1.56
N PHE A 128 -1.25 -4.66 -0.27
CA PHE A 128 -0.23 -5.36 0.50
C PHE A 128 -0.61 -6.82 0.79
N CYS A 129 -1.90 -7.14 0.95
CA CYS A 129 -2.36 -8.52 1.11
C CYS A 129 -2.15 -9.33 -0.18
N VAL A 130 -2.51 -8.75 -1.33
CA VAL A 130 -2.28 -9.35 -2.65
C VAL A 130 -0.79 -9.61 -2.87
N PHE A 131 0.06 -8.65 -2.51
CA PHE A 131 1.51 -8.81 -2.63
C PHE A 131 2.04 -9.89 -1.66
N ALA A 132 1.56 -9.93 -0.42
CA ALA A 132 1.97 -10.92 0.57
C ALA A 132 1.64 -12.35 0.15
N VAL A 133 0.38 -12.62 -0.25
CA VAL A 133 -0.04 -13.95 -0.69
C VAL A 133 0.75 -14.36 -1.93
N GLY A 134 0.75 -13.51 -2.96
CA GLY A 134 1.35 -13.85 -4.25
C GLY A 134 2.86 -14.06 -4.18
N ALA A 135 3.57 -13.23 -3.42
CA ALA A 135 5.02 -13.40 -3.23
C ALA A 135 5.33 -14.66 -2.41
N CYS A 136 4.62 -14.88 -1.30
CA CYS A 136 4.89 -16.03 -0.43
C CYS A 136 4.44 -17.36 -1.06
N SER A 137 3.51 -17.34 -2.03
CA SER A 137 3.16 -18.51 -2.83
C SER A 137 4.14 -18.82 -3.95
N ALA A 138 4.88 -17.82 -4.42
CA ALA A 138 5.83 -17.97 -5.54
C ALA A 138 7.23 -18.41 -5.07
N VAL A 139 7.59 -18.13 -3.82
CA VAL A 139 8.88 -18.53 -3.25
C VAL A 139 8.76 -19.92 -2.62
N PRO A 140 9.56 -20.92 -3.07
CA PRO A 140 9.60 -22.24 -2.44
C PRO A 140 10.06 -22.17 -0.99
N VAL A 141 9.32 -22.83 -0.09
CA VAL A 141 9.64 -22.88 1.33
C VAL A 141 10.51 -24.11 1.59
N GLY A 142 11.71 -23.91 2.14
CA GLY A 142 12.64 -24.99 2.49
C GLY A 142 13.73 -25.29 1.45
N GLY A 143 13.65 -24.75 0.23
CA GLY A 143 14.70 -24.91 -0.78
C GLY A 143 14.99 -26.39 -1.11
N ALA A 144 16.26 -26.81 -1.02
CA ALA A 144 16.72 -28.15 -1.39
C ALA A 144 16.40 -29.26 -0.36
N VAL A 145 15.76 -28.93 0.77
CA VAL A 145 15.43 -29.93 1.80
C VAL A 145 14.22 -30.76 1.39
N SER A 146 14.36 -32.08 1.42
CA SER A 146 13.32 -33.03 0.96
C SER A 146 12.52 -33.64 2.13
N GLY A 147 12.90 -33.36 3.37
CA GLY A 147 12.26 -33.90 4.56
C GLY A 147 10.99 -33.14 4.94
N ALA A 148 9.88 -33.85 5.18
CA ALA A 148 8.62 -33.24 5.62
C ALA A 148 8.77 -32.39 6.90
N VAL A 149 9.68 -32.79 7.79
CA VAL A 149 10.00 -32.05 9.02
C VAL A 149 10.72 -30.74 8.70
N ASP A 150 11.71 -30.75 7.81
CA ASP A 150 12.47 -29.56 7.44
C ASP A 150 11.60 -28.52 6.73
N VAL A 151 10.70 -29.00 5.85
CA VAL A 151 9.71 -28.18 5.17
C VAL A 151 8.73 -27.56 6.18
N ALA A 152 8.26 -28.33 7.16
CA ALA A 152 7.41 -27.81 8.23
C ALA A 152 8.13 -26.76 9.09
N VAL A 153 9.40 -27.00 9.45
CA VAL A 153 10.23 -26.04 10.20
C VAL A 153 10.44 -24.76 9.40
N ALA A 154 10.73 -24.86 8.11
CA ALA A 154 10.88 -23.69 7.23
C ALA A 154 9.58 -22.88 7.13
N ALA A 155 8.42 -23.55 7.03
CA ALA A 155 7.12 -22.89 7.01
C ALA A 155 6.81 -22.17 8.33
N VAL A 156 7.09 -22.81 9.46
CA VAL A 156 6.96 -22.20 10.79
C VAL A 156 7.91 -21.01 10.94
N ALA A 157 9.14 -21.12 10.45
CA ALA A 157 10.11 -20.01 10.47
C ALA A 157 9.67 -18.83 9.58
N ALA A 158 9.07 -19.09 8.42
CA ALA A 158 8.51 -18.07 7.53
C ALA A 158 7.38 -17.29 8.22
N VAL A 159 6.36 -18.00 8.71
CA VAL A 159 5.21 -17.38 9.39
C VAL A 159 5.64 -16.73 10.71
N GLY A 160 6.53 -17.38 11.45
CA GLY A 160 7.10 -16.87 12.69
C GLY A 160 7.90 -15.58 12.49
N THR A 161 8.68 -15.49 11.41
CA THR A 161 9.43 -14.27 11.06
C THR A 161 8.49 -13.11 10.74
N ALA A 162 7.43 -13.35 9.97
CA ALA A 162 6.42 -12.34 9.67
C ALA A 162 5.70 -11.87 10.95
N LEU A 163 5.32 -12.81 11.83
CA LEU A 163 4.67 -12.52 13.10
C LEU A 163 5.59 -11.74 14.06
N GLY A 164 6.84 -12.18 14.22
CA GLY A 164 7.83 -11.53 15.07
C GLY A 164 8.13 -10.11 14.61
N THR A 165 8.24 -9.91 13.30
CA THR A 165 8.44 -8.57 12.73
C THR A 165 7.22 -7.67 12.93
N ALA A 166 6.01 -8.19 12.75
CA ALA A 166 4.78 -7.44 13.02
C ALA A 166 4.65 -7.08 14.51
N ALA A 167 5.01 -8.00 15.42
CA ALA A 167 5.06 -7.74 16.86
C ALA A 167 6.10 -6.65 17.21
N PHE A 168 7.28 -6.69 16.59
CA PHE A 168 8.28 -5.64 16.74
C PHE A 168 7.76 -4.28 16.26
N ALA A 169 7.06 -4.22 15.12
CA ALA A 169 6.45 -2.99 14.62
C ALA A 169 5.40 -2.41 15.58
N LEU A 170 4.59 -3.25 16.21
CA LEU A 170 3.62 -2.85 17.23
C LEU A 170 4.31 -2.33 18.49
N ALA A 171 5.33 -3.05 18.98
CA ALA A 171 6.12 -2.64 20.14
C ALA A 171 6.81 -1.29 19.91
N LEU A 172 7.43 -1.10 18.73
CA LEU A 172 8.08 0.16 18.37
C LEU A 172 7.07 1.30 18.25
N THR A 173 5.86 1.04 17.74
CA THR A 173 4.78 2.03 17.69
C THR A 173 4.31 2.41 19.10
N ALA A 174 4.14 1.45 19.99
CA ALA A 174 3.75 1.69 21.37
C ALA A 174 4.82 2.51 22.14
N ALA A 175 6.10 2.14 21.98
CA ALA A 175 7.23 2.80 22.64
C ALA A 175 7.47 4.22 22.11
N SER A 176 7.36 4.44 20.80
CA SER A 176 7.58 5.77 20.19
C SER A 176 6.39 6.74 20.36
N GLY A 177 5.19 6.23 20.64
CA GLY A 177 3.95 7.01 20.72
C GLY A 177 3.98 8.22 21.67
N PRO A 178 4.37 8.07 22.96
CA PRO A 178 4.43 9.17 23.90
C PRO A 178 5.39 10.29 23.47
N LEU A 179 6.56 9.92 22.95
CA LEU A 179 7.58 10.86 22.48
C LEU A 179 7.08 11.66 21.28
N VAL A 180 6.51 10.98 20.28
CA VAL A 180 5.95 11.63 19.08
C VAL A 180 4.84 12.60 19.46
N ARG A 181 3.93 12.22 20.38
CA ARG A 181 2.87 13.10 20.88
C ARG A 181 3.39 14.29 21.67
N ARG A 182 4.51 14.16 22.39
CA ARG A 182 5.15 15.29 23.11
C ARG A 182 5.78 16.28 22.12
N LEU A 183 6.50 15.78 21.12
CA LEU A 183 7.12 16.60 20.08
C LEU A 183 6.09 17.33 19.22
N ALA A 184 4.98 16.66 18.87
CA ALA A 184 3.87 17.28 18.14
C ALA A 184 3.23 18.43 18.93
N ARG A 185 2.98 18.24 20.24
CA ARG A 185 2.44 19.29 21.12
C ARG A 185 3.36 20.50 21.24
N ARG A 186 4.67 20.29 21.40
CA ARG A 186 5.67 21.38 21.47
C ARG A 186 5.75 22.21 20.20
N ARG A 187 5.61 21.58 19.03
CA ARG A 187 5.56 22.29 17.74
C ARG A 187 4.30 23.15 17.64
N ALA A 188 3.14 22.60 17.98
CA ALA A 188 1.88 23.34 17.95
C ALA A 188 1.90 24.59 18.86
N SER A 189 2.50 24.49 20.05
CA SER A 189 2.67 25.65 20.94
C SER A 189 3.61 26.71 20.36
N SER A 190 4.68 26.30 19.66
CA SER A 190 5.65 27.22 19.04
C SER A 190 5.05 27.99 17.85
N ASP A 191 4.19 27.35 17.07
CA ASP A 191 3.53 28.02 15.93
C ASP A 191 2.50 29.04 16.43
N SER A 192 1.79 28.72 17.53
CA SER A 192 0.78 29.62 18.12
C SER A 192 1.38 30.89 18.75
N SER A 193 2.57 30.80 19.36
CA SER A 193 3.29 31.95 19.91
C SER A 193 3.96 32.82 18.84
N THR A 194 4.26 32.25 17.67
CA THR A 194 4.78 32.99 16.52
C THR A 194 3.68 33.79 15.82
N SER A 195 2.49 33.19 15.62
CA SER A 195 1.35 33.87 15.01
C SER A 195 0.81 35.04 15.84
N THR A 196 0.96 35.01 17.16
CA THR A 196 0.60 36.11 18.07
C THR A 196 1.62 37.24 18.07
N ARG A 197 2.87 37.01 17.61
CA ARG A 197 3.88 38.06 17.41
C ARG A 197 3.84 38.73 16.04
N THR A 198 3.31 38.07 15.01
CA THR A 198 3.26 38.60 13.63
C THR A 198 1.88 39.08 13.18
N GLY A 199 0.86 38.98 14.05
CA GLY A 199 -0.46 39.55 13.83
C GLY A 199 -0.51 41.02 14.23
N THR A 200 -0.65 41.90 13.24
CA THR A 200 -1.26 43.23 13.35
C THR A 200 -2.45 43.22 14.33
N GLY A 201 -2.57 44.29 15.11
CA GLY A 201 -3.43 44.43 16.29
C GLY A 201 -4.89 43.95 16.19
N PRO A 202 -5.58 43.86 17.34
CA PRO A 202 -6.87 43.19 17.45
C PRO A 202 -7.90 43.80 16.48
N ALA A 203 -8.29 43.03 15.47
CA ALA A 203 -9.46 43.32 14.67
C ALA A 203 -10.69 43.32 15.59
N ALA A 204 -11.41 44.44 15.58
CA ALA A 204 -12.61 44.67 16.37
C ALA A 204 -13.65 43.55 16.19
N PRO A 205 -14.48 43.25 17.21
CA PRO A 205 -15.53 42.25 17.09
C PRO A 205 -16.55 42.67 16.04
N GLY A 206 -16.64 41.92 14.93
CA GLY A 206 -17.73 42.05 13.97
C GLY A 206 -19.07 41.61 14.59
N PRO A 207 -20.20 42.19 14.13
CA PRO A 207 -21.50 41.96 14.76
C PRO A 207 -21.93 40.50 14.73
N ALA A 208 -22.47 40.05 15.86
CA ALA A 208 -22.92 38.68 16.10
C ALA A 208 -23.85 38.16 14.99
N ALA A 209 -23.45 37.07 14.35
CA ALA A 209 -24.31 36.31 13.45
C ALA A 209 -25.50 35.77 14.25
N ARG A 210 -26.73 36.09 13.81
CA ARG A 210 -27.97 35.58 14.38
C ARG A 210 -27.99 34.03 14.33
N PRO A 211 -28.58 33.36 15.33
CA PRO A 211 -28.81 31.92 15.26
C PRO A 211 -29.85 31.66 14.17
N VAL A 212 -29.47 30.94 13.12
CA VAL A 212 -30.42 30.35 12.17
C VAL A 212 -31.02 29.13 12.87
N THR A 213 -32.28 29.23 13.28
CA THR A 213 -33.07 28.09 13.75
C THR A 213 -33.22 27.08 12.61
N PRO A 214 -32.87 25.78 12.80
CA PRO A 214 -33.16 24.78 11.81
C PRO A 214 -34.67 24.51 11.79
N ALA A 215 -35.31 24.74 10.65
CA ALA A 215 -36.69 24.31 10.40
C ALA A 215 -36.76 22.77 10.50
N ALA A 216 -37.72 22.28 11.28
CA ALA A 216 -37.95 20.85 11.49
C ALA A 216 -38.29 20.13 10.16
N PRO A 217 -37.61 19.02 9.80
CA PRO A 217 -37.97 18.25 8.61
C PRO A 217 -39.28 17.48 8.81
N GLY A 218 -40.25 17.68 7.92
CA GLY A 218 -41.50 16.92 7.85
C GLY A 218 -41.27 15.41 7.77
N ALA A 219 -41.99 14.67 8.62
CA ALA A 219 -41.70 13.29 9.00
C ALA A 219 -42.18 12.19 8.01
N HIS A 220 -42.51 12.48 6.75
CA HIS A 220 -43.17 11.49 5.87
C HIS A 220 -42.45 11.11 4.56
N ALA A 221 -41.25 11.63 4.28
CA ALA A 221 -40.48 11.25 3.08
C ALA A 221 -39.46 10.09 3.29
N THR A 222 -39.57 9.30 4.36
CA THR A 222 -38.35 8.81 5.01
C THR A 222 -38.10 7.30 5.08
N SER A 223 -38.72 6.41 4.29
CA SER A 223 -38.27 4.99 4.22
C SER A 223 -37.56 4.66 2.91
N ALA A 224 -38.20 4.91 1.76
CA ALA A 224 -37.64 4.61 0.44
C ALA A 224 -36.43 5.51 0.07
N ALA A 225 -36.47 6.81 0.40
CA ALA A 225 -35.35 7.74 0.18
C ALA A 225 -34.15 7.42 1.10
N ARG A 226 -34.41 6.98 2.35
CA ARG A 226 -33.36 6.49 3.26
C ARG A 226 -32.76 5.17 2.75
N SER A 227 -33.57 4.24 2.25
CA SER A 227 -33.09 2.96 1.69
C SER A 227 -32.23 3.15 0.43
N THR A 228 -32.56 4.13 -0.42
CA THR A 228 -31.78 4.46 -1.63
C THR A 228 -30.51 5.26 -1.30
N LEU A 229 -30.51 6.07 -0.25
CA LEU A 229 -29.32 6.75 0.26
C LEU A 229 -28.34 5.79 0.96
N THR A 230 -28.83 4.75 1.64
CA THR A 230 -27.99 3.72 2.29
C THR A 230 -27.55 2.60 1.34
N ALA A 231 -28.32 2.30 0.28
CA ALA A 231 -27.94 1.32 -0.74
C ALA A 231 -26.75 1.76 -1.62
N ARG A 232 -26.63 3.07 -1.90
CA ARG A 232 -25.55 3.63 -2.75
C ARG A 232 -24.13 3.38 -2.19
N PRO A 233 -23.85 3.56 -0.89
CA PRO A 233 -22.58 3.18 -0.27
C PRO A 233 -22.31 1.66 -0.31
N ALA A 234 -23.33 0.83 -0.06
CA ALA A 234 -23.17 -0.63 -0.02
C ALA A 234 -22.87 -1.21 -1.41
N LEU A 235 -23.57 -0.74 -2.45
CA LEU A 235 -23.31 -1.15 -3.83
C LEU A 235 -21.91 -0.73 -4.29
N ARG A 236 -21.47 0.50 -3.98
CA ARG A 236 -20.11 0.97 -4.31
C ARG A 236 -19.02 0.10 -3.69
N ARG A 237 -19.19 -0.32 -2.43
CA ARG A 237 -18.29 -1.26 -1.74
C ARG A 237 -18.26 -2.62 -2.43
N ARG A 238 -19.44 -3.19 -2.75
CA ARG A 238 -19.53 -4.48 -3.47
C ARG A 238 -18.84 -4.43 -4.83
N VAL A 239 -19.08 -3.36 -5.61
CA VAL A 239 -18.44 -3.17 -6.91
C VAL A 239 -16.92 -3.06 -6.77
N GLN A 240 -16.41 -2.37 -5.74
CA GLN A 240 -14.97 -2.27 -5.50
C GLN A 240 -14.33 -3.63 -5.18
N VAL A 241 -14.98 -4.44 -4.34
CA VAL A 241 -14.54 -5.80 -4.00
C VAL A 241 -14.44 -6.65 -5.26
N VAL A 242 -15.48 -6.65 -6.09
CA VAL A 242 -15.52 -7.41 -7.36
C VAL A 242 -14.45 -6.90 -8.33
N ARG A 243 -14.26 -5.58 -8.46
CA ARG A 243 -13.22 -4.99 -9.30
C ARG A 243 -11.82 -5.43 -8.89
N CYS A 244 -11.51 -5.41 -7.59
CA CYS A 244 -10.22 -5.85 -7.07
C CYS A 244 -9.98 -7.35 -7.36
N ALA A 245 -10.99 -8.19 -7.10
CA ALA A 245 -10.90 -9.62 -7.35
C ALA A 245 -10.71 -9.93 -8.83
N ALA A 246 -11.51 -9.33 -9.71
CA ALA A 246 -11.45 -9.53 -11.15
C ALA A 246 -10.11 -9.04 -11.74
N ALA A 247 -9.65 -7.85 -11.33
CA ALA A 247 -8.37 -7.32 -11.80
C ALA A 247 -7.19 -8.23 -11.41
N VAL A 248 -7.18 -8.74 -10.18
CA VAL A 248 -6.15 -9.65 -9.69
C VAL A 248 -6.23 -11.01 -10.38
N ALA A 249 -7.43 -11.58 -10.53
CA ALA A 249 -7.62 -12.86 -11.20
C ALA A 249 -7.18 -12.81 -12.67
N VAL A 250 -7.63 -11.81 -13.42
CA VAL A 250 -7.31 -11.66 -14.84
C VAL A 250 -5.82 -11.35 -15.04
N ALA A 251 -5.26 -10.41 -14.27
CA ALA A 251 -3.85 -10.07 -14.40
C ALA A 251 -2.93 -11.22 -13.99
N GLY A 252 -3.24 -11.91 -12.90
CA GLY A 252 -2.50 -13.09 -12.47
C GLY A 252 -2.59 -14.25 -13.46
N ALA A 253 -3.79 -14.54 -13.98
CA ALA A 253 -3.99 -15.57 -15.01
C ALA A 253 -3.20 -15.28 -16.29
N LEU A 254 -3.20 -14.01 -16.74
CA LEU A 254 -2.40 -13.59 -17.88
C LEU A 254 -0.90 -13.70 -17.62
N GLY A 255 -0.42 -13.32 -16.42
CA GLY A 255 0.98 -13.47 -16.04
C GLY A 255 1.44 -14.94 -16.04
N VAL A 256 0.59 -15.86 -15.56
CA VAL A 256 0.84 -17.31 -15.66
C VAL A 256 0.85 -17.78 -17.10
N ALA A 257 -0.09 -17.30 -17.93
CA ALA A 257 -0.18 -17.67 -19.34
C ALA A 257 1.01 -17.15 -20.17
N THR A 258 1.64 -16.06 -19.77
CA THR A 258 2.87 -15.53 -20.40
C THR A 258 4.14 -16.19 -19.86
N THR A 259 4.03 -17.30 -19.12
CA THR A 259 5.15 -18.07 -18.53
C THR A 259 6.08 -17.23 -17.67
N SER A 260 5.55 -16.19 -17.02
CA SER A 260 6.30 -15.30 -16.14
C SER A 260 6.68 -16.03 -14.85
N GLU A 261 7.91 -15.81 -14.36
CA GLU A 261 8.34 -16.35 -13.05
C GLU A 261 7.66 -15.60 -11.89
N HIS A 262 7.12 -14.41 -12.15
CA HIS A 262 6.58 -13.52 -11.12
C HIS A 262 5.13 -13.03 -11.41
N PRO A 263 4.15 -13.92 -11.67
CA PRO A 263 2.80 -13.56 -12.13
C PRO A 263 2.00 -12.70 -11.12
N TYR A 264 2.40 -12.74 -9.85
CA TYR A 264 1.83 -11.90 -8.81
C TYR A 264 2.15 -10.41 -8.98
N TRP A 265 3.20 -10.05 -9.74
CA TRP A 265 3.52 -8.67 -10.03
C TRP A 265 2.46 -7.99 -10.90
N ALA A 266 1.92 -8.67 -11.91
CA ALA A 266 0.77 -8.18 -12.66
C ALA A 266 -0.46 -7.99 -11.76
N ALA A 267 -0.74 -8.94 -10.86
CA ALA A 267 -1.83 -8.81 -9.90
C ALA A 267 -1.71 -7.53 -9.02
N VAL A 268 -0.52 -7.28 -8.47
CA VAL A 268 -0.27 -6.07 -7.66
C VAL A 268 -0.36 -4.79 -8.51
N ALA A 269 0.18 -4.82 -9.74
CA ALA A 269 0.13 -3.69 -10.66
C ALA A 269 -1.31 -3.37 -11.11
N ALA A 270 -2.17 -4.38 -11.28
CA ALA A 270 -3.57 -4.22 -11.65
C ALA A 270 -4.42 -3.61 -10.52
N VAL A 271 -4.18 -4.00 -9.27
CA VAL A 271 -4.97 -3.51 -8.14
C VAL A 271 -4.53 -2.14 -7.64
N ALA A 272 -3.28 -1.72 -7.91
CA ALA A 272 -2.73 -0.47 -7.40
C ALA A 272 -3.51 0.80 -7.83
N PRO A 273 -3.94 0.96 -9.10
CA PRO A 273 -4.78 2.09 -9.50
C PRO A 273 -6.15 2.09 -8.81
N LEU A 274 -6.76 0.90 -8.62
CA LEU A 274 -8.12 0.74 -8.06
C LEU A 274 -8.27 1.27 -6.64
N THR A 275 -7.16 1.42 -5.92
CA THR A 275 -7.08 1.99 -4.57
C THR A 275 -7.35 3.51 -4.56
N ALA A 276 -7.34 4.19 -5.71
CA ALA A 276 -7.76 5.59 -5.83
C ALA A 276 -9.29 5.73 -6.05
N LEU A 277 -9.88 6.83 -5.55
CA LEU A 277 -11.34 7.01 -5.45
C LEU A 277 -12.02 7.52 -6.73
N THR A 278 -11.34 8.36 -7.51
CA THR A 278 -11.89 8.96 -8.73
C THR A 278 -11.20 8.41 -9.95
N LEU A 279 -11.90 8.41 -11.08
CA LEU A 279 -11.34 7.92 -12.33
C LEU A 279 -10.04 8.64 -12.72
N SER A 280 -10.03 9.98 -12.66
CA SER A 280 -8.84 10.76 -12.99
C SER A 280 -7.67 10.38 -12.08
N SER A 281 -7.93 10.23 -10.77
CA SER A 281 -6.91 9.76 -9.83
C SER A 281 -6.45 8.32 -10.10
N GLN A 282 -7.35 7.44 -10.55
CA GLN A 282 -7.00 6.06 -10.94
C GLN A 282 -6.07 6.07 -12.15
N LEU A 283 -6.37 6.85 -13.19
CA LEU A 283 -5.54 6.95 -14.39
C LEU A 283 -4.19 7.63 -14.11
N VAL A 284 -4.17 8.72 -13.34
CA VAL A 284 -2.92 9.37 -12.92
C VAL A 284 -2.07 8.40 -12.10
N ARG A 285 -2.68 7.61 -11.22
CA ARG A 285 -1.97 6.60 -10.43
C ARG A 285 -1.46 5.45 -11.29
N ALA A 286 -2.19 5.03 -12.32
CA ALA A 286 -1.74 4.05 -13.29
C ALA A 286 -0.51 4.57 -14.06
N ALA A 287 -0.56 5.81 -14.55
CA ALA A 287 0.59 6.44 -15.23
C ALA A 287 1.81 6.55 -14.31
N HIS A 288 1.61 7.03 -13.08
CA HIS A 288 2.67 7.09 -12.07
C HIS A 288 3.22 5.71 -11.70
N ARG A 289 2.39 4.66 -11.68
CA ARG A 289 2.83 3.28 -11.47
C ARG A 289 3.79 2.85 -12.58
N VAL A 290 3.41 3.03 -13.84
CA VAL A 290 4.24 2.66 -14.99
C VAL A 290 5.52 3.48 -15.01
N LEU A 291 5.43 4.80 -15.09
CA LEU A 291 6.59 5.68 -15.23
C LEU A 291 7.54 5.57 -14.03
N GLY A 292 6.99 5.56 -12.81
CA GLY A 292 7.78 5.44 -11.60
C GLY A 292 8.44 4.07 -11.44
N THR A 293 7.77 2.98 -11.86
CA THR A 293 8.38 1.64 -11.84
C THR A 293 9.45 1.50 -12.90
N LEU A 294 9.25 1.98 -14.13
CA LEU A 294 10.28 1.93 -15.18
C LEU A 294 11.52 2.75 -14.78
N ALA A 295 11.34 3.95 -14.24
CA ALA A 295 12.46 4.73 -13.72
C ALA A 295 13.12 4.04 -12.51
N GLY A 296 12.32 3.44 -11.63
CA GLY A 296 12.80 2.65 -10.49
C GLY A 296 13.57 1.40 -10.89
N LEU A 297 13.26 0.79 -12.04
CA LEU A 297 14.03 -0.32 -12.61
C LEU A 297 15.43 0.13 -13.02
N GLY A 298 15.60 1.35 -13.54
CA GLY A 298 16.92 1.92 -13.79
C GLY A 298 17.74 2.06 -12.50
N VAL A 299 17.13 2.58 -11.43
CA VAL A 299 17.78 2.66 -10.11
C VAL A 299 18.12 1.27 -9.56
N ALA A 300 17.19 0.31 -9.71
CA ALA A 300 17.40 -1.07 -9.28
C ALA A 300 18.54 -1.73 -10.04
N ALA A 301 18.62 -1.52 -11.37
CA ALA A 301 19.69 -2.06 -12.21
C ALA A 301 21.07 -1.56 -11.74
N VAL A 302 21.19 -0.26 -11.43
CA VAL A 302 22.42 0.31 -10.87
C VAL A 302 22.73 -0.33 -9.52
N LEU A 303 21.79 -0.33 -8.57
CA LEU A 303 22.03 -0.88 -7.23
C LEU A 303 22.38 -2.37 -7.24
N LEU A 304 21.75 -3.16 -8.11
CA LEU A 304 22.00 -4.60 -8.27
C LEU A 304 23.28 -4.90 -9.06
N SER A 305 23.79 -3.97 -9.86
CA SER A 305 25.08 -4.11 -10.54
C SER A 305 26.27 -3.86 -9.62
N LEU A 306 26.06 -3.19 -8.49
CA LEU A 306 27.09 -2.92 -7.51
C LEU A 306 27.33 -4.16 -6.63
N PRO A 307 28.59 -4.56 -6.37
CA PRO A 307 28.91 -5.68 -5.49
C PRO A 307 28.75 -5.28 -4.02
N LEU A 308 27.52 -4.99 -3.60
CA LEU A 308 27.21 -4.56 -2.25
C LEU A 308 27.17 -5.76 -1.29
N PRO A 309 27.85 -5.68 -0.13
CA PRO A 309 27.68 -6.71 0.89
C PRO A 309 26.24 -6.67 1.44
N THR A 310 25.75 -7.81 1.94
CA THR A 310 24.37 -7.98 2.43
C THR A 310 23.96 -6.93 3.46
N VAL A 311 24.87 -6.53 4.35
CA VAL A 311 24.65 -5.47 5.34
C VAL A 311 24.38 -4.12 4.66
N ALA A 312 25.11 -3.79 3.59
CA ALA A 312 24.88 -2.57 2.82
C ALA A 312 23.53 -2.62 2.09
N VAL A 313 23.11 -3.78 1.58
CA VAL A 313 21.78 -3.96 0.97
C VAL A 313 20.66 -3.70 1.99
N VAL A 314 20.79 -4.20 3.22
CA VAL A 314 19.83 -3.92 4.31
C VAL A 314 19.80 -2.44 4.67
N ALA A 315 20.96 -1.78 4.76
CA ALA A 315 21.04 -0.35 5.02
C ALA A 315 20.37 0.48 3.91
N VAL A 316 20.66 0.17 2.64
CA VAL A 316 20.02 0.81 1.48
C VAL A 316 18.51 0.58 1.50
N ALA A 317 18.05 -0.64 1.78
CA ALA A 317 16.64 -0.95 1.89
C ALA A 317 15.94 -0.17 3.01
N ALA A 318 16.57 -0.03 4.18
CA ALA A 318 16.05 0.79 5.26
C ALA A 318 15.89 2.25 4.85
N VAL A 319 16.90 2.82 4.15
CA VAL A 319 16.82 4.19 3.62
C VAL A 319 15.71 4.33 2.59
N LEU A 320 15.63 3.40 1.62
CA LEU A 320 14.58 3.41 0.60
C LEU A 320 13.18 3.25 1.23
N GLN A 321 13.04 2.49 2.31
CA GLN A 321 11.78 2.37 3.06
C GLN A 321 11.40 3.69 3.74
N VAL A 322 12.35 4.40 4.37
CA VAL A 322 12.09 5.74 4.93
C VAL A 322 11.63 6.69 3.82
N LEU A 323 12.34 6.71 2.70
CA LEU A 323 11.99 7.55 1.55
C LEU A 323 10.63 7.19 0.97
N ALA A 324 10.31 5.90 0.85
CA ALA A 324 9.01 5.42 0.39
C ALA A 324 7.87 5.98 1.26
N GLU A 325 8.02 5.92 2.58
CA GLU A 325 7.00 6.43 3.50
C GLU A 325 6.85 7.96 3.43
N LEU A 326 7.95 8.69 3.22
CA LEU A 326 7.92 10.15 3.02
C LEU A 326 7.26 10.55 1.70
N LEU A 327 7.41 9.73 0.65
CA LEU A 327 6.96 10.05 -0.71
C LEU A 327 5.56 9.54 -1.03
N VAL A 328 5.13 8.38 -0.49
CA VAL A 328 3.91 7.68 -0.93
C VAL A 328 2.63 8.51 -0.81
N VAL A 329 2.57 9.39 0.20
CA VAL A 329 1.44 10.28 0.43
C VAL A 329 1.51 11.53 -0.46
N ARG A 330 2.73 11.96 -0.83
CA ARG A 330 3.00 13.22 -1.51
C ARG A 330 3.01 13.06 -3.03
N HIS A 331 3.82 12.12 -3.52
CA HIS A 331 4.04 11.87 -4.95
C HIS A 331 4.13 10.37 -5.20
N TYR A 332 3.01 9.77 -5.60
CA TYR A 332 2.94 8.33 -5.84
C TYR A 332 3.98 7.84 -6.88
N GLY A 333 4.22 8.60 -7.96
CA GLY A 333 5.23 8.26 -8.96
C GLY A 333 6.66 8.25 -8.40
N ALA A 334 7.02 9.29 -7.64
CA ALA A 334 8.32 9.34 -6.95
C ALA A 334 8.44 8.26 -5.88
N ALA A 335 7.34 7.88 -5.23
CA ALA A 335 7.35 6.74 -4.32
C ALA A 335 7.65 5.43 -5.05
N MET A 336 7.12 5.23 -6.27
CA MET A 336 7.43 4.04 -7.08
C MET A 336 8.91 3.98 -7.53
N LEU A 337 9.56 5.14 -7.71
CA LEU A 337 10.99 5.23 -8.00
C LEU A 337 11.85 4.58 -6.91
N VAL A 338 11.45 4.68 -5.64
CA VAL A 338 12.17 4.09 -4.49
C VAL A 338 11.59 2.74 -4.04
N ILE A 339 10.28 2.52 -4.19
CA ILE A 339 9.62 1.26 -3.82
C ILE A 339 10.03 0.12 -4.76
N THR A 340 10.25 0.40 -6.04
CA THR A 340 10.66 -0.62 -7.00
C THR A 340 12.04 -1.22 -6.66
N PRO A 341 13.13 -0.43 -6.53
CA PRO A 341 14.42 -0.98 -6.13
C PRO A 341 14.37 -1.62 -4.74
N LEU A 342 13.62 -1.04 -3.80
CA LEU A 342 13.40 -1.66 -2.48
C LEU A 342 12.81 -3.07 -2.59
N ALA A 343 11.75 -3.24 -3.37
CA ALA A 343 11.09 -4.53 -3.54
C ALA A 343 12.00 -5.57 -4.21
N LEU A 344 12.79 -5.15 -5.21
CA LEU A 344 13.72 -6.05 -5.91
C LEU A 344 14.91 -6.44 -5.03
N LEU A 345 15.47 -5.51 -4.25
CA LEU A 345 16.52 -5.83 -3.28
C LEU A 345 16.02 -6.83 -2.21
N MET A 346 14.79 -6.64 -1.71
CA MET A 346 14.18 -7.58 -0.77
C MET A 346 13.94 -8.97 -1.36
N GLY A 347 13.52 -9.03 -2.64
CA GLY A 347 13.37 -10.30 -3.35
C GLY A 347 14.70 -11.03 -3.53
N GLN A 348 15.74 -10.31 -3.98
CA GLN A 348 17.08 -10.86 -4.20
C GLN A 348 17.76 -11.33 -2.91
N LEU A 349 17.50 -10.70 -1.76
CA LEU A 349 17.97 -11.19 -0.46
C LEU A 349 17.38 -12.56 -0.10
N ALA A 350 16.12 -12.81 -0.45
CA ALA A 350 15.43 -14.05 -0.10
C ALA A 350 15.68 -15.17 -1.11
N HIS A 351 15.66 -14.83 -2.40
CA HIS A 351 15.85 -15.79 -3.48
C HIS A 351 16.60 -15.11 -4.65
N PRO A 352 17.94 -15.24 -4.70
CA PRO A 352 18.73 -14.69 -5.79
C PRO A 352 18.32 -15.28 -7.14
N VAL A 353 18.10 -14.42 -8.13
CA VAL A 353 17.77 -14.80 -9.51
C VAL A 353 18.51 -13.89 -10.49
N PRO A 354 18.71 -14.30 -11.76
CA PRO A 354 19.40 -13.49 -12.76
C PRO A 354 18.79 -12.08 -12.89
N VAL A 355 19.61 -11.05 -12.64
CA VAL A 355 19.16 -9.64 -12.59
C VAL A 355 18.48 -9.18 -13.89
N PRO A 356 18.97 -9.49 -15.11
CA PRO A 356 18.30 -9.06 -16.33
C PRO A 356 16.87 -9.62 -16.47
N ALA A 357 16.67 -10.90 -16.14
CA ALA A 357 15.36 -11.54 -16.18
C ALA A 357 14.42 -10.91 -15.15
N LEU A 358 14.90 -10.71 -13.91
CA LEU A 358 14.15 -10.04 -12.84
C LEU A 358 13.65 -8.64 -13.27
N LEU A 359 14.53 -7.84 -13.89
CA LEU A 359 14.18 -6.49 -14.34
C LEU A 359 13.17 -6.50 -15.50
N ALA A 360 13.37 -7.42 -16.45
CA ALA A 360 12.47 -7.60 -17.59
C ALA A 360 11.07 -8.03 -17.14
N ASP A 361 10.98 -9.09 -16.33
CA ASP A 361 9.74 -9.57 -15.72
C ASP A 361 9.03 -8.42 -15.00
N ARG A 362 9.78 -7.65 -14.19
CA ARG A 362 9.18 -6.57 -13.42
C ARG A 362 8.58 -5.48 -14.29
N GLY A 363 9.23 -5.17 -15.41
CA GLY A 363 8.72 -4.24 -16.42
C GLY A 363 7.47 -4.76 -17.10
N VAL A 364 7.53 -5.97 -17.66
CA VAL A 364 6.44 -6.62 -18.40
C VAL A 364 5.20 -6.80 -17.52
N GLU A 365 5.38 -7.37 -16.33
CA GLU A 365 4.29 -7.61 -15.37
C GLU A 365 3.62 -6.30 -14.94
N THR A 366 4.40 -5.22 -14.81
CA THR A 366 3.83 -3.91 -14.46
C THR A 366 2.97 -3.36 -15.60
N LEU A 367 3.44 -3.46 -16.85
CA LEU A 367 2.67 -3.01 -18.02
C LEU A 367 1.40 -3.83 -18.18
N LEU A 368 1.51 -5.16 -18.12
CA LEU A 368 0.40 -6.11 -18.21
C LEU A 368 -0.65 -5.83 -17.13
N GLY A 369 -0.22 -5.79 -15.87
CA GLY A 369 -1.11 -5.55 -14.75
C GLY A 369 -1.79 -4.19 -14.81
N VAL A 370 -1.05 -3.11 -15.10
CA VAL A 370 -1.65 -1.78 -15.22
C VAL A 370 -2.66 -1.72 -16.38
N ALA A 371 -2.37 -2.36 -17.53
CA ALA A 371 -3.32 -2.43 -18.63
C ALA A 371 -4.63 -3.11 -18.21
N VAL A 372 -4.57 -4.27 -17.56
CA VAL A 372 -5.75 -4.97 -17.00
C VAL A 372 -6.49 -4.09 -16.00
N GLY A 373 -5.77 -3.47 -15.06
CA GLY A 373 -6.35 -2.58 -14.05
C GLY A 373 -7.09 -1.40 -14.67
N VAL A 374 -6.53 -0.78 -15.71
CA VAL A 374 -7.18 0.29 -16.47
C VAL A 374 -8.43 -0.25 -17.17
N VAL A 375 -8.37 -1.37 -17.88
CA VAL A 375 -9.55 -1.98 -18.53
C VAL A 375 -10.68 -2.22 -17.54
N VAL A 376 -10.39 -2.81 -16.37
CA VAL A 376 -11.39 -3.01 -15.31
C VAL A 376 -11.96 -1.67 -14.83
N VAL A 377 -11.13 -0.65 -14.66
CA VAL A 377 -11.58 0.72 -14.35
C VAL A 377 -12.52 1.26 -15.42
N LEU A 378 -12.23 1.06 -16.72
CA LEU A 378 -13.03 1.55 -17.84
C LEU A 378 -14.40 0.88 -17.92
N LEU A 379 -14.42 -0.46 -17.81
CA LEU A 379 -15.63 -1.27 -17.96
C LEU A 379 -16.63 -1.07 -16.81
N THR A 380 -16.14 -0.73 -15.62
CA THR A 380 -16.97 -0.58 -14.42
C THR A 380 -17.35 0.87 -14.11
N ARG A 381 -17.12 1.80 -15.04
CA ARG A 381 -17.52 3.21 -14.89
C ARG A 381 -19.05 3.31 -14.88
N PRO A 382 -19.65 4.04 -13.91
CA PRO A 382 -21.06 4.38 -14.00
C PRO A 382 -21.32 5.18 -15.28
N ARG A 383 -22.13 4.65 -16.19
CA ARG A 383 -22.57 5.39 -17.38
C ARG A 383 -23.41 6.57 -16.88
N ARG A 384 -23.07 7.80 -17.30
CA ARG A 384 -23.96 8.95 -17.05
C ARG A 384 -25.30 8.64 -17.73
N PRO A 385 -26.45 8.82 -17.06
CA PRO A 385 -27.73 8.77 -17.75
C PRO A 385 -27.68 9.79 -18.88
N ALA A 386 -27.96 9.37 -20.12
CA ALA A 386 -28.21 10.31 -21.19
C ALA A 386 -29.29 11.28 -20.69
N HIS A 387 -29.05 12.58 -20.79
CA HIS A 387 -30.13 13.55 -20.63
C HIS A 387 -31.14 13.18 -21.71
N VAL A 388 -32.21 12.49 -21.30
CA VAL A 388 -33.45 12.46 -22.09
C VAL A 388 -33.86 13.93 -22.09
N GLY A 389 -33.63 14.59 -23.22
CA GLY A 389 -34.12 15.92 -23.45
C GLY A 389 -35.63 15.87 -23.25
N ALA A 390 -36.11 16.53 -22.20
CA ALA A 390 -37.48 17.00 -22.16
C ALA A 390 -37.57 18.10 -23.22
N GLY A 391 -37.75 17.67 -24.47
CA GLY A 391 -38.24 18.50 -25.57
C GLY A 391 -39.64 18.01 -25.89
N GLY A 392 -40.62 18.91 -25.74
CA GLY A 392 -42.04 18.67 -25.91
C GLY A 392 -42.83 19.60 -25.00
#